data_AF-A0A1B2QZC7-F1
#
_entry.id   AF-A0A1B2QZC7-F1
#
_cell.length_a   1.000
_cell.length_b   1.000
_cell.length_c   1.000
_cell.angle_alpha   90.00
_cell.angle_beta   90.00
_cell.angle_gamma   90.00
#
_symmetry.space_group_name_H-M   'P 1'
#
loop_
_entity.id
_entity.type
_entity.pdbx_description
1 polymer ?
#
loop_
_entity_poly.entity_id
_entity_poly.type
_entity_poly.pdbx_seq_one_letter_code
_entity_poly.pdbx_strand_id
1 'polypeptide(L)'
;MTQNFTSAPPTIFLYTEEKRGNQWVESIVVGQLGDFSGSEKYIVVQDPHTRINFVYRIDAMSGNLDAVSMTHLTEADFAARKTTTINGATFKLGPAEDAIRLLRGRTQWIQDKGAILSVLLQGAATKKVGFVTTRIQRDRVTQVNPGIPVEYLRERMAADADGADADGADAAESPDGTGS
;
A
#
# COMPACT_ATOMS: atom_id res chain seq x y z
N MET A 1 21.41 -15.51 -22.79
CA MET A 1 20.76 -14.19 -22.95
C MET A 1 20.03 -13.88 -21.66
N THR A 2 20.66 -13.12 -20.77
CA THR A 2 20.10 -12.76 -19.47
C THR A 2 19.20 -11.56 -19.69
N GLN A 3 17.89 -11.78 -19.79
CA GLN A 3 16.95 -10.66 -19.84
C GLN A 3 16.89 -10.04 -18.44
N ASN A 4 17.48 -8.85 -18.29
CA ASN A 4 17.21 -7.97 -17.16
C ASN A 4 15.74 -7.54 -17.27
N PHE A 5 14.84 -8.23 -16.58
CA PHE A 5 13.53 -7.70 -16.27
C PHE A 5 13.68 -6.64 -15.18
N THR A 6 14.21 -5.47 -15.53
CA THR A 6 13.86 -4.24 -14.81
C THR A 6 12.47 -3.81 -15.30
N SER A 7 11.50 -4.71 -15.20
CA SER A 7 10.10 -4.42 -15.48
C SER A 7 9.57 -3.62 -14.31
N ALA A 8 8.84 -2.54 -14.58
CA ALA A 8 8.20 -1.78 -13.51
C ALA A 8 7.38 -2.72 -12.61
N PRO A 9 7.39 -2.52 -11.28
CA PRO A 9 6.67 -3.39 -10.36
C PRO A 9 5.17 -3.39 -10.72
N PRO A 10 4.48 -4.52 -10.57
CA PRO A 10 3.10 -4.64 -11.01
C PRO A 10 2.18 -3.73 -10.18
N THR A 11 1.17 -3.15 -10.83
CA THR A 11 0.25 -2.17 -10.23
C THR A 11 -1.20 -2.62 -10.30
N ILE A 12 -2.02 -2.04 -9.41
CA ILE A 12 -3.48 -2.14 -9.42
C ILE A 12 -4.08 -0.76 -9.15
N PHE A 13 -5.36 -0.59 -9.46
CA PHE A 13 -6.11 0.61 -9.12
C PHE A 13 -6.96 0.37 -7.88
N LEU A 14 -6.76 1.20 -6.86
CA LEU A 14 -7.57 1.21 -5.66
C LEU A 14 -8.55 2.39 -5.72
N TYR A 15 -9.85 2.10 -5.67
CA TYR A 15 -10.84 3.14 -5.45
C TYR A 15 -10.80 3.58 -3.99
N THR A 16 -10.50 4.85 -3.76
CA THR A 16 -10.38 5.45 -2.44
C THR A 16 -11.46 6.50 -2.22
N GLU A 17 -12.07 6.47 -1.03
CA GLU A 17 -13.08 7.46 -0.61
C GLU A 17 -12.41 8.58 0.20
N GLU A 18 -11.83 9.56 -0.49
CA GLU A 18 -11.11 10.68 0.14
C GLU A 18 -11.97 11.91 0.38
N LYS A 19 -11.57 12.75 1.35
CA LYS A 19 -12.26 14.04 1.60
C LYS A 19 -12.20 14.99 0.40
N ARG A 20 -11.15 14.88 -0.42
CA ARG A 20 -10.94 15.72 -1.62
C ARG A 20 -11.70 15.22 -2.84
N GLY A 21 -12.36 14.07 -2.74
CA GLY A 21 -13.09 13.44 -3.84
C GLY A 21 -12.72 11.96 -3.96
N ASN A 22 -13.65 11.16 -4.46
CA ASN A 22 -13.40 9.75 -4.72
C ASN A 22 -12.59 9.61 -6.00
N GLN A 23 -11.59 8.73 -6.00
CA GLN A 23 -10.71 8.54 -7.15
C GLN A 23 -10.17 7.11 -7.21
N TRP A 24 -9.72 6.73 -8.40
CA TRP A 24 -8.88 5.56 -8.59
C TRP A 24 -7.43 5.96 -8.41
N VAL A 25 -6.71 5.23 -7.56
CA VAL A 25 -5.29 5.48 -7.32
C VAL A 25 -4.50 4.27 -7.78
N GLU A 26 -3.60 4.48 -8.75
CA GLU A 26 -2.64 3.45 -9.14
C GLU A 26 -1.67 3.19 -7.97
N SER A 27 -1.59 1.93 -7.55
CA SER A 27 -0.85 1.49 -6.36
C SER A 27 0.04 0.30 -6.69
N ILE A 28 1.22 0.24 -6.08
CA ILE A 28 2.22 -0.81 -6.34
C ILE A 28 1.86 -2.06 -5.54
N VAL A 29 1.83 -3.22 -6.21
CA VAL A 29 1.74 -4.51 -5.55
C VAL A 29 3.15 -4.95 -5.16
N VAL A 30 3.41 -5.05 -3.86
CA VAL A 30 4.74 -5.35 -3.31
C VAL A 30 4.98 -6.86 -3.23
N GLY A 31 3.94 -7.63 -2.92
CA GLY A 31 4.09 -9.07 -2.71
C GLY A 31 2.86 -9.75 -2.12
N GLN A 32 3.03 -11.01 -1.75
CA GLN A 32 2.01 -11.86 -1.16
C GLN A 32 2.45 -12.36 0.22
N LEU A 33 1.51 -12.41 1.16
CA LEU A 33 1.65 -13.12 2.43
C LEU A 33 0.73 -14.36 2.39
N GLY A 34 1.30 -15.55 2.57
CA GLY A 34 0.52 -16.78 2.77
C GLY A 34 0.74 -17.32 4.17
N ASP A 35 -0.31 -17.75 4.85
CA ASP A 35 -0.14 -18.48 6.11
C ASP A 35 0.56 -19.83 5.85
N PHE A 36 1.09 -20.46 6.90
CA PHE A 36 1.86 -21.70 6.73
C PHE A 36 1.03 -22.84 6.11
N SER A 37 -0.28 -22.89 6.41
CA SER A 37 -1.21 -23.89 5.86
C SER A 37 -1.55 -23.64 4.38
N GLY A 38 -1.39 -22.40 3.90
CA GLY A 38 -1.77 -21.96 2.57
C GLY A 38 -3.27 -21.68 2.39
N SER A 39 -4.05 -21.76 3.47
CA SER A 39 -5.50 -21.51 3.50
C SER A 39 -5.81 -20.03 3.38
N GLU A 40 -5.00 -19.18 4.02
CA GLU A 40 -5.15 -17.73 3.96
C GLU A 40 -4.03 -17.10 3.15
N LYS A 41 -4.42 -16.29 2.19
CA LYS A 41 -3.51 -15.51 1.36
C LYS A 41 -3.94 -14.07 1.34
N TYR A 42 -2.95 -13.21 1.46
CA TYR A 42 -3.08 -11.77 1.50
C TYR A 42 -2.16 -11.17 0.46
N ILE A 43 -2.53 -10.00 -0.05
CA ILE A 43 -1.68 -9.20 -0.92
C ILE A 43 -1.14 -8.02 -0.12
N VAL A 44 0.04 -7.55 -0.50
CA VAL A 44 0.65 -6.36 0.07
C VAL A 44 0.71 -5.31 -1.02
N VAL A 45 0.09 -4.16 -0.74
CA VAL A 45 0.00 -3.04 -1.68
C VAL A 45 0.53 -1.79 -0.99
N GLN A 46 1.42 -1.09 -1.66
CA GLN A 46 1.96 0.18 -1.18
C GLN A 46 1.00 1.30 -1.54
N ASP A 47 0.53 2.02 -0.53
CA ASP A 47 -0.17 3.28 -0.70
C ASP A 47 0.84 4.32 -1.23
N PRO A 48 0.56 4.94 -2.38
CA PRO A 48 1.54 5.84 -2.98
C PRO A 48 1.65 7.19 -2.25
N HIS A 49 0.67 7.60 -1.44
CA HIS A 49 0.66 8.90 -0.75
C HIS A 49 1.46 8.84 0.55
N THR A 50 1.35 7.72 1.25
CA THR A 50 1.95 7.53 2.57
C THR A 50 3.17 6.63 2.53
N ARG A 51 3.39 5.92 1.41
CA ARG A 51 4.40 4.85 1.26
C ARG A 51 4.23 3.70 2.26
N ILE A 52 3.06 3.62 2.90
CA ILE A 52 2.72 2.54 3.82
C ILE A 52 2.34 1.30 3.01
N ASN A 53 2.90 0.15 3.39
CA ASN A 53 2.51 -1.13 2.80
C ASN A 53 1.36 -1.72 3.60
N PHE A 54 0.16 -1.73 3.02
CA PHE A 54 -1.02 -2.34 3.61
C PHE A 54 -1.13 -3.81 3.19
N VAL A 55 -1.51 -4.65 4.15
CA VAL A 55 -1.83 -6.06 3.93
C VAL A 55 -3.35 -6.16 3.75
N TYR A 56 -3.77 -6.68 2.60
CA TYR A 56 -5.17 -6.80 2.23
C TYR A 56 -5.63 -8.24 2.16
N ARG A 57 -6.83 -8.50 2.69
CA ARG A 57 -7.63 -9.66 2.35
C ARG A 57 -8.42 -9.36 1.08
N ILE A 58 -8.45 -10.32 0.17
CA ILE A 58 -9.22 -10.21 -1.08
C ILE A 58 -10.64 -10.71 -0.84
N ASP A 59 -11.63 -9.84 -1.00
CA ASP A 59 -13.03 -10.24 -1.17
C ASP A 59 -13.37 -10.19 -2.67
N ALA A 60 -13.14 -11.31 -3.35
CA ALA A 60 -13.35 -11.39 -4.80
C ALA A 60 -14.82 -11.23 -5.20
N MET A 61 -15.77 -11.56 -4.31
CA MET A 61 -17.20 -11.51 -4.59
C MET A 61 -17.69 -10.08 -4.66
N SER A 62 -17.30 -9.24 -3.70
CA SER A 62 -17.65 -7.81 -3.69
C SER A 62 -16.70 -6.94 -4.53
N GLY A 63 -15.49 -7.43 -4.82
CA GLY A 63 -14.45 -6.62 -5.44
C GLY A 63 -13.77 -5.66 -4.48
N ASN A 64 -13.92 -5.89 -3.17
CA ASN A 64 -13.26 -5.13 -2.14
C ASN A 64 -11.91 -5.74 -1.74
N LEU A 65 -11.00 -4.85 -1.36
CA LEU A 65 -9.80 -5.17 -0.60
C LEU A 65 -9.98 -4.64 0.81
N ASP A 66 -9.93 -5.57 1.76
CA ASP A 66 -10.11 -5.29 3.17
C ASP A 66 -8.73 -5.22 3.82
N ALA A 67 -8.31 -4.02 4.23
CA ALA A 67 -7.05 -3.86 4.93
C ALA A 67 -7.13 -4.58 6.29
N VAL A 68 -6.17 -5.45 6.55
CA VAL A 68 -6.10 -6.24 7.79
C VAL A 68 -4.83 -6.01 8.58
N SER A 69 -3.79 -5.44 7.98
CA SER A 69 -2.55 -5.09 8.68
C SER A 69 -1.72 -4.07 7.88
N MET A 70 -0.60 -3.64 8.45
CA MET A 70 0.48 -2.92 7.75
C MET A 70 1.76 -3.73 7.86
N THR A 71 2.74 -3.48 7.00
CA THR A 71 4.05 -4.12 7.10
C THR A 71 5.17 -3.16 6.70
N HIS A 72 6.38 -3.43 7.18
CA HIS A 72 7.59 -2.73 6.77
C HIS A 72 8.41 -3.54 5.75
N LEU A 73 7.89 -4.72 5.35
CA LEU A 73 8.55 -5.57 4.36
C LEU A 73 8.61 -4.88 3.01
N THR A 74 9.76 -4.99 2.36
CA THR A 74 10.07 -4.39 1.06
C THR A 74 9.88 -5.40 -0.07
N GLU A 75 9.83 -4.93 -1.30
CA GLU A 75 9.80 -5.79 -2.49
C GLU A 75 10.95 -6.81 -2.50
N ALA A 76 12.14 -6.41 -2.06
CA ALA A 76 13.30 -7.29 -1.95
C ALA A 76 13.08 -8.44 -0.94
N ASP A 77 12.36 -8.20 0.15
CA ASP A 77 12.03 -9.24 1.13
C ASP A 77 11.08 -10.29 0.55
N PHE A 78 10.09 -9.84 -0.24
CA PHE A 78 9.15 -10.72 -0.95
C PHE A 78 9.83 -11.49 -2.09
N ALA A 79 10.69 -10.82 -2.86
CA ALA A 79 11.46 -11.44 -3.95
C ALA A 79 12.43 -12.53 -3.44
N ALA A 80 13.00 -12.32 -2.25
CA ALA A 80 13.84 -13.32 -1.59
C ALA A 80 13.06 -14.54 -1.06
N ARG A 81 11.71 -14.56 -1.18
CA ARG A 81 10.83 -15.67 -0.77
C ARG A 81 11.07 -16.15 0.67
N LYS A 82 11.30 -15.19 1.57
CA LYS A 82 11.56 -15.46 3.00
C LYS A 82 10.28 -15.82 3.75
N THR A 83 10.39 -15.94 5.07
CA THR A 83 9.27 -15.99 6.00
C THR A 83 9.29 -14.78 6.93
N THR A 84 8.13 -14.39 7.45
CA THR A 84 8.00 -13.36 8.49
C THR A 84 7.07 -13.84 9.60
N THR A 85 7.16 -13.21 10.77
CA THR A 85 6.27 -13.48 11.90
C THR A 85 5.47 -12.25 12.24
N ILE A 86 4.14 -12.37 12.25
CA ILE A 86 3.21 -11.29 12.62
C ILE A 86 2.27 -11.85 13.70
N ASN A 87 2.16 -11.17 14.84
CA ASN A 87 1.36 -11.62 15.99
C ASN A 87 1.65 -13.09 16.42
N GLY A 88 2.89 -13.55 16.30
CA GLY A 88 3.30 -14.92 16.65
C GLY A 88 2.97 -15.98 15.59
N ALA A 89 2.26 -15.64 14.51
CA ALA A 89 2.02 -16.52 13.39
C ALA A 89 3.09 -16.34 12.30
N THR A 90 3.54 -17.45 11.72
CA THR A 90 4.55 -17.46 10.63
C THR A 90 3.87 -17.44 9.27
N PHE A 91 4.32 -16.51 8.42
CA PHE A 91 3.84 -16.32 7.05
C PHE A 91 4.96 -16.54 6.05
N LYS A 92 4.64 -17.17 4.92
CA LYS A 92 5.50 -17.29 3.74
C LYS A 92 5.33 -16.06 2.87
N LEU A 93 6.45 -15.49 2.44
CA LEU A 93 6.47 -14.36 1.51
C LEU A 93 6.53 -14.88 0.08
N GLY A 94 5.67 -14.35 -0.78
CA GLY A 94 5.69 -14.57 -2.23
C GLY A 94 5.93 -13.26 -2.97
N PRO A 95 6.60 -13.27 -4.13
CA PRO A 95 6.84 -12.08 -4.92
C PRO A 95 5.53 -11.50 -5.49
N ALA A 96 5.59 -10.30 -6.06
CA ALA A 96 4.43 -9.58 -6.53
C ALA A 96 3.63 -10.33 -7.62
N GLU A 97 4.30 -11.15 -8.45
CA GLU A 97 3.63 -11.95 -9.48
C GLU A 97 2.66 -12.98 -8.88
N ASP A 98 3.00 -13.55 -7.72
CA ASP A 98 2.13 -14.50 -7.03
C ASP A 98 0.89 -13.77 -6.47
N ALA A 99 1.06 -12.54 -5.97
CA ALA A 99 -0.06 -11.69 -5.56
C ALA A 99 -0.99 -11.36 -6.73
N ILE A 100 -0.45 -10.98 -7.90
CA ILE A 100 -1.25 -10.69 -9.11
C ILE A 100 -2.08 -11.90 -9.54
N ARG A 101 -1.55 -13.12 -9.43
CA ARG A 101 -2.30 -14.35 -9.73
C ARG A 101 -3.53 -14.50 -8.84
N LEU A 102 -3.47 -14.08 -7.58
CA LEU A 102 -4.62 -14.13 -6.67
C LEU A 102 -5.75 -13.17 -7.06
N LEU A 103 -5.41 -12.08 -7.76
CA LEU A 103 -6.38 -11.09 -8.23
C LEU A 103 -7.14 -11.56 -9.48
N ARG A 104 -6.77 -12.71 -10.06
CA ARG A 104 -7.48 -13.36 -11.18
C ARG A 104 -7.72 -12.42 -12.37
N GLY A 105 -6.74 -11.56 -12.66
CA GLY A 105 -6.80 -10.59 -13.76
C GLY A 105 -7.63 -9.34 -13.48
N ARG A 106 -8.30 -9.21 -12.32
CA ARG A 106 -8.95 -7.96 -11.92
C ARG A 106 -7.89 -6.97 -11.45
N THR A 107 -7.84 -5.82 -12.10
CA THR A 107 -6.89 -4.74 -11.80
C THR A 107 -7.51 -3.59 -11.00
N GLN A 108 -8.84 -3.49 -10.97
CA GLN A 108 -9.57 -2.46 -10.24
C GLN A 108 -10.25 -3.04 -9.00
N TRP A 109 -9.96 -2.47 -7.84
CA TRP A 109 -10.44 -2.93 -6.55
C TRP A 109 -10.92 -1.78 -5.67
N ILE A 110 -11.93 -2.06 -4.85
CA ILE A 110 -12.48 -1.07 -3.91
C ILE A 110 -11.74 -1.19 -2.59
N GLN A 111 -11.03 -0.14 -2.18
CA GLN A 111 -10.42 -0.12 -0.86
C GLN A 111 -11.48 0.15 0.19
N ASP A 112 -11.69 -0.78 1.12
CA ASP A 112 -12.65 -0.52 2.18
C ASP A 112 -12.12 0.49 3.21
N LYS A 113 -12.83 1.61 3.32
CA LYS A 113 -12.49 2.69 4.23
C LYS A 113 -12.60 2.31 5.70
N GLY A 114 -13.57 1.48 6.08
CA GLY A 114 -13.69 1.01 7.46
C GLY A 114 -12.49 0.18 7.89
N ALA A 115 -12.06 -0.74 7.02
CA ALA A 115 -10.93 -1.62 7.23
C ALA A 115 -9.61 -0.84 7.32
N ILE A 116 -9.34 0.08 6.39
CA ILE A 116 -8.09 0.84 6.42
C ILE A 116 -8.00 1.76 7.64
N LEU A 117 -9.11 2.40 8.04
CA LEU A 117 -9.14 3.23 9.24
C LEU A 117 -8.90 2.40 10.50
N SER A 118 -9.45 1.18 10.59
CA SER A 118 -9.18 0.27 11.70
C SER A 118 -7.69 -0.10 11.80
N VAL A 119 -7.05 -0.37 10.66
CA VAL A 119 -5.60 -0.64 10.57
C VAL A 119 -4.77 0.55 11.02
N LEU A 120 -5.08 1.74 10.51
CA LEU A 120 -4.37 2.97 10.87
C LEU A 120 -4.53 3.29 12.36
N LEU A 121 -5.74 3.17 12.91
CA LEU A 121 -6.02 3.41 14.32
C LEU A 121 -5.27 2.42 15.22
N GLN A 122 -5.28 1.13 14.89
CA GLN A 122 -4.53 0.13 15.65
C GLN A 122 -3.01 0.36 15.56
N GLY A 123 -2.51 0.73 14.38
CA GLY A 123 -1.11 1.08 14.19
C GLY A 123 -0.68 2.27 15.04
N ALA A 124 -1.50 3.33 15.05
CA ALA A 124 -1.26 4.51 15.89
C ALA A 124 -1.30 4.19 17.39
N ALA A 125 -2.24 3.34 17.83
CA ALA A 125 -2.41 2.99 19.24
C ALA A 125 -1.30 2.06 19.76
N THR A 126 -0.88 1.06 18.97
CA THR A 126 0.02 0.00 19.46
C THR A 126 1.48 0.19 19.05
N LYS A 127 1.74 1.03 18.03
CA LYS A 127 3.05 1.16 17.36
C LYS A 127 3.66 -0.18 16.92
N LYS A 128 2.83 -1.22 16.78
CA LYS A 128 3.23 -2.59 16.41
C LYS A 128 2.47 -3.03 15.17
N VAL A 129 3.16 -3.81 14.34
CA VAL A 129 2.55 -4.50 13.20
C VAL A 129 1.78 -5.71 13.73
N GLY A 130 0.49 -5.77 13.40
CA GLY A 130 -0.39 -6.87 13.78
C GLY A 130 -1.66 -6.89 12.95
N PHE A 131 -2.29 -8.07 12.85
CA PHE A 131 -3.60 -8.19 12.21
C PHE A 131 -4.67 -7.52 13.08
N VAL A 132 -5.55 -6.79 12.42
CA VAL A 132 -6.71 -6.15 13.04
C VAL A 132 -7.87 -7.14 13.06
N THR A 133 -8.40 -7.38 14.26
CA THR A 133 -9.56 -8.26 14.48
C THR A 133 -10.87 -7.50 14.39
N THR A 134 -10.89 -6.25 14.84
CA THR A 134 -12.10 -5.43 14.91
C THR A 134 -12.15 -4.43 13.76
N ARG A 135 -13.18 -4.52 12.93
CA ARG A 135 -13.44 -3.58 11.84
C ARG A 135 -14.47 -2.55 12.27
N ILE A 136 -14.28 -1.30 11.83
CA ILE A 136 -15.33 -0.27 11.90
C ILE A 136 -16.49 -0.71 10.98
N GLN A 137 -17.64 -0.99 11.57
CA GLN A 137 -18.84 -1.38 10.84
C GLN A 137 -19.49 -0.17 10.18
N ARG A 138 -19.64 -0.21 8.87
CA ARG A 138 -20.29 0.81 8.05
C ARG A 138 -20.78 0.22 6.74
N ASP A 139 -21.60 0.97 6.02
CA ASP A 139 -21.97 0.64 4.66
C ASP A 139 -20.75 0.64 3.76
N ARG A 140 -20.63 -0.44 2.99
CA ARG A 140 -19.53 -0.67 2.07
C ARG A 140 -19.91 -0.22 0.68
N VAL A 141 -18.95 0.37 -0.02
CA VAL A 141 -19.06 0.58 -1.46
C VAL A 141 -18.87 -0.76 -2.14
N THR A 142 -19.85 -1.15 -2.96
CA THR A 142 -19.85 -2.38 -3.77
C THR A 142 -19.81 -2.08 -5.27
N GLN A 143 -20.05 -0.82 -5.64
CA GLN A 143 -20.04 -0.36 -7.03
C GLN A 143 -19.41 1.02 -7.12
N VAL A 144 -18.57 1.21 -8.13
CA VAL A 144 -17.95 2.49 -8.46
C VAL A 144 -18.60 3.05 -9.71
N ASN A 145 -18.98 4.33 -9.68
CA ASN A 145 -19.59 4.99 -10.82
C ASN A 145 -18.59 5.15 -11.98
N PRO A 146 -19.06 5.16 -13.24
CA PRO A 146 -18.22 5.55 -14.37
C PRO A 146 -17.75 7.00 -14.26
N GLY A 147 -16.59 7.31 -14.84
CA GLY A 147 -16.06 8.68 -14.92
C GLY A 147 -15.36 9.18 -13.65
N ILE A 148 -15.14 8.30 -12.66
CA ILE A 148 -14.29 8.61 -11.50
C ILE A 148 -12.85 8.87 -11.99
N PRO A 149 -12.21 9.97 -11.56
CA PRO A 149 -10.86 10.32 -11.98
C PRO A 149 -9.85 9.23 -11.59
N VAL A 150 -8.81 9.09 -12.40
CA VAL A 150 -7.71 8.15 -12.18
C VAL A 150 -6.45 8.94 -11.95
N GLU A 151 -5.75 8.63 -10.86
CA GLU A 151 -4.45 9.16 -10.51
C GLU A 151 -3.39 8.10 -10.78
N TYR A 152 -2.49 8.38 -11.72
CA TYR A 152 -1.41 7.45 -12.10
C TYR A 152 -0.14 7.70 -11.29
N LEU A 153 0.64 6.64 -11.05
CA LEU A 153 1.90 6.75 -10.30
C LEU A 153 2.90 7.70 -10.99
N ARG A 154 2.90 7.71 -12.33
CA ARG A 154 3.81 8.55 -13.13
C ARG A 154 3.54 10.04 -12.96
N GLU A 155 2.27 10.43 -12.91
CA GLU A 155 1.85 11.83 -12.74
C GLU A 155 2.30 12.36 -11.38
N ARG A 156 2.30 11.49 -10.37
CA ARG A 156 2.80 11.81 -9.03
C ARG A 156 4.30 11.93 -8.95
N MET A 157 5.05 10.98 -9.56
CA MET A 157 6.51 11.06 -9.54
C MET A 157 7.02 12.38 -10.14
N ALA A 158 6.30 12.94 -11.12
CA ALA A 158 6.59 14.27 -11.65
C ALA A 158 6.30 15.38 -10.62
N ALA A 159 5.15 15.34 -9.94
CA ALA A 159 4.80 16.32 -8.90
C ALA A 159 5.73 16.31 -7.67
N ASP A 160 6.17 15.12 -7.23
CA ASP A 160 7.12 14.97 -6.12
C ASP A 160 8.53 15.50 -6.51
N ALA A 161 8.92 15.35 -7.77
CA ALA A 161 10.20 15.86 -8.28
C ALA A 161 10.23 17.39 -8.36
N ASP A 162 9.14 18.00 -8.85
CA ASP A 162 9.04 19.47 -8.97
C ASP A 162 8.95 20.17 -7.60
N GLY A 163 8.46 19.49 -6.55
CA GLY A 163 8.37 20.02 -5.19
C GLY A 163 9.67 19.95 -4.38
N ALA A 164 10.58 19.05 -4.71
CA ALA A 164 11.84 18.86 -3.97
C ALA A 164 12.88 19.96 -4.24
N ASP A 165 12.78 20.66 -5.37
CA ASP A 165 13.70 21.74 -5.75
C ASP A 165 13.35 23.10 -5.09
N ALA A 166 12.19 23.23 -4.43
CA ALA A 166 11.73 24.49 -3.84
C ALA A 166 12.13 24.69 -2.36
N ASP A 167 12.49 23.63 -1.63
CA ASP A 167 12.75 23.68 -0.16
C ASP A 167 14.24 23.82 0.20
N GLY A 168 15.12 23.99 -0.81
CA GLY A 168 16.58 24.03 -0.64
C GLY A 168 17.21 25.43 -0.57
N ALA A 169 16.43 26.51 -0.59
CA ALA A 169 16.94 27.88 -0.77
C ALA A 169 16.54 28.84 0.35
N ASP A 170 16.66 28.47 1.63
CA ASP A 170 16.65 29.46 2.72
C ASP A 170 17.37 28.95 3.98
N ALA A 171 18.69 28.71 3.90
CA ALA A 171 19.52 28.45 5.08
C ALA A 171 21.01 28.71 4.81
N ALA A 172 21.38 29.96 4.50
CA ALA A 172 22.79 30.37 4.53
C ALA A 172 22.96 31.88 4.76
N GLU A 173 22.70 32.35 5.97
CA GLU A 173 23.60 33.34 6.58
C GLU A 173 23.50 33.27 8.11
N SER A 174 24.56 32.77 8.74
CA SER A 174 24.75 32.71 10.18
C SER A 174 25.80 33.74 10.61
N PRO A 175 25.79 34.13 11.89
CA PRO A 175 26.18 35.46 12.37
C PRO A 175 27.66 35.53 12.72
N ASP A 176 28.22 36.75 12.78
CA ASP A 176 29.39 36.95 13.63
C ASP A 176 29.34 38.31 14.34
N GLY A 177 29.41 38.23 15.66
CA GLY A 177 29.34 39.32 16.60
C GLY A 177 30.36 39.07 17.71
N THR A 178 31.41 39.88 17.70
CA THR A 178 32.35 40.11 18.81
C THR A 178 32.65 41.61 18.76
N GLY A 179 32.45 42.42 19.80
CA GLY A 179 32.78 42.19 21.19
C GLY A 179 34.00 43.06 21.51
N SER A 180 33.78 44.25 22.08
CA SER A 180 34.75 45.07 22.82
C SER A 180 34.00 46.02 23.73
#